data_AF-A0A0C7NFH6-F1
#
_entry.id   AF-A0A0C7NFH6-F1
#
_cell.length_a   1.000
_cell.length_b   1.000
_cell.length_c   1.000
_cell.angle_alpha   90.00
_cell.angle_beta   90.00
_cell.angle_gamma   90.00
#
_symmetry.space_group_name_H-M   'P 1'
#
loop_
_entity.id
_entity.type
_entity.pdbx_description
1 polymer ?
#
loop_
_entity_poly.entity_id
_entity_poly.type
_entity_poly.pdbx_seq_one_letter_code
_entity_poly.pdbx_strand_id
1 'polypeptide(L)'
;MSKTQLPYWTSQLRLAYRNSSRQRRFTYKQNVVRLERERADELYNVENEPAQHKTMILPARLDSMPVAHLQAVLWEDIVQKQPVELQFELPHAHHLQGQAINNWASIRSFFKNRIASVYSKPEAEGIYLKDDMKWDRILKITTSQGAHIEVLWPPLESSLACRAIGVFDSEMYDKFKHHTVAHPVTGENLRILKIPTASGVNTNFVALAPQLDRSKCEPVAHLLGAAAVIPSRRCSSVEIEKVKKLCVNEDHVEMSKKTRHISFIPAEGFESDLKSTSRIFRALETGSFFISESMKRSMCSADILRATILSNSITEKQLKAEYCKISVLYSIFENFRRIQRRLRNDEVGSKSLPLMPWDVNILKDLHELNESYLDKDVNELVKGKGRFDNFLSRLNTYNVILNAELRSAAKGTSKISVERQYLMTQVLGTLLSKCCVIKDIYPNLFFEIGRFTNHLDAVTSISQDADASETGKRIVETIQAILDFETKILGPDGTSRGHKLVLLVPQTLPPDIARLYQFSTRLELQITTSLDAVRKVRNTECILKKSIDYDTNIYLYEKKRVDLNVNELLESLAKDAGSS
;
A
#
# COMPACT_ATOMS: atom_id res chain seq x y z
N MET A 1 6.30 -23.65 4.40
CA MET A 1 7.08 -22.43 4.71
C MET A 1 6.12 -21.26 4.72
N SER A 2 6.24 -20.33 5.67
CA SER A 2 5.36 -19.15 5.66
C SER A 2 5.62 -18.32 4.40
N LYS A 3 4.54 -17.92 3.72
CA LYS A 3 4.58 -17.09 2.50
C LYS A 3 5.11 -15.67 2.76
N THR A 4 5.39 -15.31 4.01
CA THR A 4 6.02 -14.04 4.40
C THR A 4 7.55 -14.12 4.48
N GLN A 5 8.15 -15.31 4.46
CA GLN A 5 9.57 -15.49 4.74
C GLN A 5 10.46 -15.38 3.48
N LEU A 6 11.67 -14.83 3.66
CA LEU A 6 12.65 -14.65 2.58
C LEU A 6 13.01 -15.94 1.79
N PRO A 7 13.20 -17.13 2.41
CA PRO A 7 13.50 -18.35 1.65
C PRO A 7 12.40 -18.69 0.63
N TYR A 8 11.13 -18.51 0.99
CA TYR A 8 10.01 -18.73 0.09
C TYR A 8 10.06 -17.79 -1.11
N TRP A 9 10.26 -16.50 -0.89
CA TRP A 9 10.33 -15.51 -1.97
C TRP A 9 11.60 -15.64 -2.83
N THR A 10 12.69 -16.13 -2.25
CA THR A 10 13.90 -16.49 -3.02
C THR A 10 13.60 -17.62 -3.99
N SER A 11 12.85 -18.64 -3.57
CA SER A 11 12.41 -19.73 -4.44
C SER A 11 11.44 -19.25 -5.53
N GLN A 12 10.47 -18.37 -5.18
CA GLN A 12 9.59 -17.74 -6.15
C GLN A 12 10.35 -16.92 -7.20
N LEU A 13 11.40 -16.19 -6.79
CA LEU A 13 12.25 -15.43 -7.69
C LEU A 13 13.05 -16.33 -8.63
N ARG A 14 13.63 -17.43 -8.13
CA ARG A 14 14.31 -18.43 -8.96
C ARG A 14 13.36 -19.03 -10.00
N LEU A 15 12.12 -19.32 -9.59
CA LEU A 15 11.07 -19.81 -10.46
C LEU A 15 10.68 -18.79 -11.53
N ALA A 16 10.56 -17.51 -11.18
CA ALA A 16 10.30 -16.44 -12.14
C ALA A 16 11.45 -16.33 -13.16
N TYR A 17 12.70 -16.25 -12.70
CA TYR A 17 13.88 -16.18 -13.58
C TYR A 17 14.04 -17.38 -14.51
N ARG A 18 13.64 -18.59 -14.08
CA ARG A 18 13.60 -19.77 -14.94
C ARG A 18 12.69 -19.58 -16.16
N ASN A 19 11.61 -18.84 -16.01
CA ASN A 19 10.60 -18.59 -17.05
C ASN A 19 10.79 -17.22 -17.76
N SER A 20 11.79 -16.45 -17.32
CA SER A 20 12.17 -15.17 -17.92
C SER A 20 13.35 -15.31 -18.89
N SER A 21 13.58 -14.27 -19.68
CA SER A 21 14.82 -14.17 -20.47
C SER A 21 16.02 -14.01 -19.54
N ARG A 22 17.14 -14.68 -19.87
CA ARG A 22 18.40 -14.55 -19.11
C ARG A 22 19.13 -13.23 -19.37
N GLN A 23 18.67 -12.42 -20.33
CA GLN A 23 19.34 -11.16 -20.67
C GLN A 23 19.15 -10.14 -19.54
N ARG A 24 20.27 -9.57 -19.07
CA ARG A 24 20.28 -8.62 -17.93
C ARG A 24 19.37 -7.40 -18.14
N ARG A 25 19.22 -6.93 -19.38
CA ARG A 25 18.36 -5.79 -19.74
C ARG A 25 16.87 -5.98 -19.39
N PHE A 26 16.42 -7.21 -19.20
CA PHE A 26 15.04 -7.53 -18.82
C PHE A 26 14.87 -7.76 -17.32
N THR A 27 15.82 -7.30 -16.50
CA THR A 27 15.72 -7.39 -15.04
C THR A 27 15.25 -6.07 -14.46
N TYR A 28 14.47 -6.14 -13.37
CA TYR A 28 13.99 -4.96 -12.66
C TYR A 28 15.14 -4.03 -12.26
N LYS A 29 16.23 -4.61 -11.73
CA LYS A 29 17.43 -3.88 -11.30
C LYS A 29 18.01 -2.95 -12.37
N GLN A 30 17.94 -3.32 -13.64
CA GLN A 30 18.47 -2.50 -14.74
C GLN A 30 17.49 -1.42 -15.22
N ASN A 31 16.19 -1.59 -14.93
CA ASN A 31 15.16 -0.68 -15.42
C ASN A 31 14.65 0.29 -14.34
N VAL A 32 14.87 0.00 -13.06
CA VAL A 32 14.27 0.75 -11.94
C VAL A 32 14.51 2.26 -12.00
N VAL A 33 15.75 2.70 -12.28
CA VAL A 33 16.08 4.13 -12.38
C VAL A 33 15.31 4.82 -13.51
N ARG A 34 15.11 4.12 -14.64
CA ARG A 34 14.31 4.62 -15.77
C ARG A 34 12.85 4.75 -15.36
N LEU A 35 12.28 3.72 -14.72
CA LEU A 35 10.88 3.69 -14.30
C LEU A 35 10.56 4.83 -13.32
N GLU A 36 11.41 5.04 -12.31
CA GLU A 36 11.24 6.10 -11.31
C GLU A 36 11.36 7.50 -11.92
N ARG A 37 12.31 7.68 -12.86
CA ARG A 37 12.49 8.95 -13.56
C ARG A 37 11.33 9.26 -14.47
N GLU A 38 10.91 8.34 -15.34
CA GLU A 38 9.82 8.57 -16.29
C GLU A 38 8.51 8.91 -15.58
N ARG A 39 8.20 8.22 -14.47
CA ARG A 39 7.01 8.56 -13.68
C ARG A 39 7.13 9.92 -13.00
N ALA A 40 8.29 10.24 -12.43
CA ALA A 40 8.51 11.53 -11.78
C ALA A 40 8.46 12.68 -12.79
N ASP A 41 8.97 12.48 -14.01
CA ASP A 41 8.89 13.48 -15.06
C ASP A 41 7.42 13.70 -15.47
N GLU A 42 6.63 12.64 -15.65
CA GLU A 42 5.20 12.77 -15.97
C GLU A 42 4.41 13.49 -14.86
N LEU A 43 4.63 13.14 -13.58
CA LEU A 43 3.87 13.71 -12.47
C LEU A 43 4.18 15.18 -12.18
N TYR A 44 5.38 15.65 -12.54
CA TYR A 44 5.87 16.97 -12.13
C TYR A 44 6.18 17.92 -13.31
N ASN A 45 6.26 17.44 -14.55
CA ASN A 45 6.51 18.29 -15.73
C ASN A 45 5.22 18.67 -16.49
N VAL A 46 4.07 18.06 -16.21
CA VAL A 46 2.79 18.45 -16.81
C VAL A 46 2.32 19.76 -16.17
N GLU A 47 2.17 20.82 -16.97
CA GLU A 47 1.66 22.13 -16.54
C GLU A 47 0.21 22.00 -16.03
N ASN A 48 0.10 21.87 -14.71
CA ASN A 48 -1.01 22.23 -13.83
C ASN A 48 -2.45 22.10 -14.40
N GLU A 49 -3.01 20.89 -14.37
CA GLU A 49 -4.40 20.79 -13.91
C GLU A 49 -4.43 21.17 -12.41
N PRO A 50 -5.49 21.85 -11.92
CA PRO A 50 -5.61 22.17 -10.50
C PRO A 50 -5.76 20.87 -9.70
N ALA A 51 -4.64 20.28 -9.31
CA ALA A 51 -4.62 19.14 -8.41
C ALA A 51 -5.26 19.61 -7.10
N GLN A 52 -6.31 18.90 -6.66
CA GLN A 52 -6.86 19.14 -5.34
C GLN A 52 -5.73 18.99 -4.31
N HIS A 53 -5.58 19.98 -3.43
CA HIS A 53 -4.57 19.95 -2.38
C HIS A 53 -5.11 19.17 -1.18
N LYS A 54 -4.27 18.29 -0.63
CA LYS A 54 -4.56 17.56 0.60
C LYS A 54 -3.49 17.87 1.64
N THR A 55 -3.88 18.64 2.66
CA THR A 55 -2.99 18.96 3.77
C THR A 55 -2.86 17.78 4.74
N MET A 56 -1.63 17.47 5.11
CA MET A 56 -1.24 16.41 6.04
C MET A 56 -0.38 16.99 7.15
N ILE A 57 -0.89 16.94 8.38
CA ILE A 57 -0.19 17.46 9.56
C ILE A 57 0.82 16.42 10.03
N LEU A 58 2.12 16.71 9.88
CA LEU A 58 3.21 15.82 10.31
C LEU A 58 3.66 16.13 11.75
N PRO A 59 4.14 15.12 12.51
CA PRO A 59 4.59 15.31 13.88
C PRO A 59 6.00 15.90 13.97
N ALA A 60 6.79 15.74 12.90
CA ALA A 60 8.14 16.26 12.74
C ALA A 60 8.45 16.34 11.24
N ARG A 61 9.59 16.93 10.86
CA ARG A 61 10.02 16.97 9.45
C ARG A 61 10.01 15.57 8.86
N LEU A 62 9.64 15.47 7.59
CA LEU A 62 9.51 14.21 6.88
C LEU A 62 10.78 13.35 7.02
N ASP A 63 11.97 13.98 6.96
CA ASP A 63 13.29 13.35 7.06
C ASP A 63 13.74 13.01 8.49
N SER A 64 13.05 13.47 9.52
CA SER A 64 13.45 13.27 10.92
C SER A 64 12.41 12.54 11.78
N MET A 65 11.21 12.29 11.25
CA MET A 65 10.14 11.66 12.00
C MET A 65 10.44 10.19 12.35
N PRO A 66 9.81 9.65 13.41
CA PRO A 66 9.86 8.22 13.70
C PRO A 66 9.38 7.39 12.51
N VAL A 67 10.09 6.31 12.19
CA VAL A 67 9.74 5.46 11.04
C VAL A 67 8.34 4.85 11.17
N ALA A 68 7.90 4.55 12.40
CA ALA A 68 6.56 4.07 12.68
C ALA A 68 5.46 5.00 12.14
N HIS A 69 5.69 6.31 12.17
CA HIS A 69 4.73 7.31 11.69
C HIS A 69 4.66 7.36 10.15
N LEU A 70 5.69 6.88 9.45
CA LEU A 70 5.71 6.85 7.98
C LEU A 70 4.63 5.93 7.40
N GLN A 71 4.21 4.87 8.12
CA GLN A 71 3.09 4.03 7.68
C GLN A 71 1.78 4.81 7.58
N ALA A 72 1.48 5.65 8.58
CA ALA A 72 0.27 6.47 8.58
C ALA A 72 0.30 7.54 7.46
N VAL A 73 1.48 8.11 7.20
CA VAL A 73 1.68 9.04 6.08
C VAL A 73 1.46 8.34 4.74
N LEU A 74 2.00 7.14 4.56
CA LEU A 74 1.78 6.34 3.35
C LEU A 74 0.33 5.88 3.18
N TRP A 75 -0.35 5.56 4.28
CA TRP A 75 -1.76 5.20 4.25
C TRP A 75 -2.63 6.37 3.77
N GLU A 76 -2.41 7.59 4.28
CA GLU A 76 -3.11 8.78 3.78
C GLU A 76 -2.85 9.06 2.30
N ASP A 77 -1.65 8.78 1.80
CA ASP A 77 -1.33 8.82 0.36
C ASP A 77 -2.12 7.75 -0.44
N ILE A 78 -2.30 6.56 0.12
CA ILE A 78 -3.00 5.45 -0.55
C ILE A 78 -4.51 5.70 -0.66
N VAL A 79 -5.13 6.17 0.42
CA VAL A 79 -6.59 6.40 0.52
C VAL A 79 -7.08 7.46 -0.48
N GLN A 80 -6.19 8.30 -1.02
CA GLN A 80 -6.55 9.24 -2.09
C GLN A 80 -6.84 8.45 -3.38
N LYS A 81 -8.13 8.37 -3.73
CA LYS A 81 -8.61 7.70 -4.94
C LYS A 81 -8.35 8.54 -6.20
N GLN A 82 -8.40 9.86 -6.08
CA GLN A 82 -8.10 10.82 -7.14
C GLN A 82 -6.66 11.34 -7.01
N PRO A 83 -6.02 11.75 -8.13
CA PRO A 83 -4.74 12.42 -8.07
C PRO A 83 -4.83 13.71 -7.25
N VAL A 84 -4.02 13.81 -6.20
CA VAL A 84 -3.93 15.00 -5.35
C VAL A 84 -2.48 15.46 -5.21
N GLU A 85 -2.29 16.70 -4.79
CA GLU A 85 -0.99 17.15 -4.27
C GLU A 85 -1.02 17.13 -2.74
N LEU A 86 -0.14 16.33 -2.14
CA LEU A 86 0.05 16.24 -0.70
C LEU A 86 0.88 17.43 -0.21
N GLN A 87 0.32 18.19 0.72
CA GLN A 87 0.99 19.32 1.37
C GLN A 87 1.28 18.97 2.82
N PHE A 88 2.55 19.00 3.21
CA PHE A 88 2.96 18.63 4.56
C PHE A 88 3.05 19.86 5.46
N GLU A 89 2.31 19.83 6.57
CA GLU A 89 2.25 20.91 7.56
C GLU A 89 2.97 20.49 8.86
N LEU A 90 3.71 21.41 9.48
CA LEU A 90 4.37 21.20 10.77
C LEU A 90 3.79 22.15 11.84
N PRO A 91 2.93 21.67 12.74
CA PRO A 91 2.13 22.53 13.62
C PRO A 91 2.97 23.28 14.68
N HIS A 92 4.15 22.78 15.04
CA HIS A 92 5.01 23.35 16.08
C HIS A 92 6.34 23.93 15.54
N ALA A 93 6.51 24.01 14.22
CA ALA A 93 7.76 24.45 13.60
C ALA A 93 7.52 25.57 12.58
N HIS A 94 6.97 26.70 13.04
CA HIS A 94 6.66 27.85 12.18
C HIS A 94 7.86 28.36 11.37
N HIS A 95 9.08 28.25 11.90
CA HIS A 95 10.32 28.63 11.21
C HIS A 95 10.66 27.75 9.99
N LEU A 96 10.06 26.57 9.85
CA LEU A 96 10.26 25.65 8.73
C LEU A 96 9.22 25.83 7.61
N GLN A 97 8.24 26.72 7.80
CA GLN A 97 7.22 26.99 6.78
C GLN A 97 7.82 27.60 5.52
N GLY A 98 7.39 27.13 4.36
CA GLY A 98 7.97 27.55 3.07
C GLY A 98 9.41 27.07 2.84
N GLN A 99 10.02 26.34 3.79
CA GLN A 99 11.30 25.69 3.54
C GLN A 99 11.12 24.48 2.64
N ALA A 100 12.09 24.28 1.77
CA ALA A 100 12.15 23.11 0.91
C ALA A 100 12.27 21.82 1.74
N ILE A 101 11.59 20.77 1.28
CA ILE A 101 11.77 19.42 1.82
C ILE A 101 13.16 18.93 1.41
N ASN A 102 13.97 18.55 2.40
CA ASN A 102 15.28 17.96 2.16
C ASN A 102 15.17 16.75 1.22
N ASN A 103 16.05 16.67 0.23
CA ASN A 103 16.12 15.56 -0.73
C ASN A 103 14.80 15.28 -1.46
N TRP A 104 13.97 16.31 -1.66
CA TRP A 104 12.65 16.20 -2.31
C TRP A 104 12.70 15.44 -3.64
N ALA A 105 13.71 15.69 -4.47
CA ALA A 105 13.87 15.04 -5.77
C ALA A 105 14.00 13.51 -5.68
N SER A 106 14.60 13.00 -4.60
CA SER A 106 14.75 11.58 -4.30
C SER A 106 13.47 11.01 -3.67
N ILE A 107 12.82 11.79 -2.80
CA ILE A 107 11.62 11.36 -2.05
C ILE A 107 10.36 11.33 -2.92
N ARG A 108 10.24 12.19 -3.93
CA ARG A 108 9.00 12.33 -4.72
C ARG A 108 8.53 11.03 -5.39
N SER A 109 9.43 10.15 -5.81
CA SER A 109 9.08 8.87 -6.45
C SER A 109 8.57 7.81 -5.46
N PHE A 110 8.77 8.04 -4.16
CA PHE A 110 8.32 7.16 -3.07
C PHE A 110 6.81 7.27 -2.80
N PHE A 111 6.19 8.41 -3.12
CA PHE A 111 4.77 8.64 -2.96
C PHE A 111 4.00 8.24 -4.23
N LYS A 112 2.75 7.78 -4.07
CA LYS A 112 1.82 7.50 -5.18
C LYS A 112 1.30 8.80 -5.79
N ASN A 113 1.00 9.78 -4.94
CA ASN A 113 0.56 11.11 -5.33
C ASN A 113 1.72 12.11 -5.40
N ARG A 114 1.43 13.28 -5.96
CA ARG A 114 2.37 14.40 -6.01
C ARG A 114 2.59 14.93 -4.59
N ILE A 115 3.82 15.32 -4.27
CA ILE A 115 4.17 15.98 -3.00
C ILE A 115 4.65 17.39 -3.27
N ALA A 116 4.15 18.36 -2.51
CA ALA A 116 4.65 19.74 -2.59
C ALA A 116 6.15 19.78 -2.25
N SER A 117 6.89 20.71 -2.88
CA SER A 117 8.33 20.85 -2.68
C SER A 117 8.71 21.55 -1.37
N VAL A 118 7.75 22.21 -0.72
CA VAL A 118 7.93 22.99 0.51
C VAL A 118 6.92 22.59 1.56
N TYR A 119 7.26 22.75 2.84
CA TYR A 119 6.30 22.61 3.93
C TYR A 119 5.26 23.73 3.86
N SER A 120 3.98 23.37 3.97
CA SER A 120 2.88 24.32 3.93
C SER A 120 2.86 25.18 5.18
N LYS A 121 2.32 26.39 5.02
CA LYS A 121 1.90 27.21 6.15
C LYS A 121 0.63 26.56 6.71
N PRO A 122 0.48 26.42 8.04
CA PRO A 122 -0.84 26.31 8.64
C PRO A 122 -1.69 27.42 8.03
N GLU A 123 -2.96 27.15 7.77
CA GLU A 123 -3.96 28.21 7.60
C GLU A 123 -4.16 28.92 8.96
N ALA A 124 -3.08 29.49 9.49
CA ALA A 124 -3.07 30.51 10.51
C ALA A 124 -2.93 31.85 9.79
N GLU A 125 -3.81 32.11 8.82
CA GLU A 125 -4.21 33.48 8.63
C GLU A 125 -4.89 33.88 9.94
N GLY A 126 -4.46 34.98 10.55
CA GLY A 126 -5.34 35.74 11.42
C GLY A 126 -6.52 36.17 10.55
N ILE A 127 -7.52 35.31 10.45
CA ILE A 127 -8.71 35.59 9.65
C ILE A 127 -9.39 36.74 10.38
N TYR A 128 -9.59 37.87 9.70
CA TYR A 128 -10.66 38.78 10.07
C TYR A 128 -11.94 37.94 10.10
N LEU A 129 -12.35 37.52 11.29
CA LEU A 129 -13.45 36.58 11.46
C LEU A 129 -14.69 37.25 10.82
N LYS A 130 -15.32 36.59 9.86
CA LYS A 130 -16.47 37.16 9.14
C LYS A 130 -17.63 37.38 10.14
N ASP A 131 -18.33 38.51 9.98
CA ASP A 131 -19.46 38.98 10.83
C ASP A 131 -20.67 38.02 10.88
N ASP A 132 -20.73 36.97 10.06
CA ASP A 132 -21.93 36.11 9.90
C ASP A 132 -22.05 34.95 10.92
N MET A 133 -21.29 34.96 12.01
CA MET A 133 -21.35 33.88 13.00
C MET A 133 -22.54 34.06 13.95
N LYS A 134 -23.38 33.02 14.10
CA LYS A 134 -24.49 33.01 15.08
C LYS A 134 -23.94 32.85 16.50
N TRP A 135 -24.30 33.76 17.39
CA TRP A 135 -24.01 33.69 18.82
C TRP A 135 -25.13 32.92 19.51
N ASP A 136 -24.90 31.65 19.85
CA ASP A 136 -25.90 30.74 20.40
C ASP A 136 -25.43 29.99 21.66
N ARG A 137 -24.26 30.36 22.19
CA ARG A 137 -23.66 29.72 23.39
C ARG A 137 -23.77 30.65 24.59
N ILE A 138 -24.23 30.11 25.72
CA ILE A 138 -24.26 30.82 27.00
C ILE A 138 -23.22 30.21 27.92
N LEU A 139 -22.30 31.03 28.42
CA LEU A 139 -21.31 30.63 29.42
C LEU A 139 -21.71 31.12 30.81
N LYS A 140 -21.54 30.28 31.82
CA LYS A 140 -21.61 30.68 33.23
C LYS A 140 -20.22 31.03 33.72
N ILE A 141 -19.95 32.33 33.93
CA ILE A 141 -18.63 32.83 34.30
C ILE A 141 -18.69 33.52 35.67
N THR A 142 -17.63 33.35 36.47
CA THR A 142 -17.50 33.96 37.79
C THR A 142 -16.80 35.31 37.68
N THR A 143 -17.36 36.33 38.34
CA THR A 143 -16.76 37.66 38.47
C THR A 143 -15.67 37.68 39.55
N SER A 144 -14.85 38.73 39.57
CA SER A 144 -13.78 38.94 40.56
C SER A 144 -14.26 38.96 42.02
N GLN A 145 -15.55 39.19 42.26
CA GLN A 145 -16.17 39.16 43.61
C GLN A 145 -16.95 37.87 43.89
N GLY A 146 -16.82 36.84 43.05
CA GLY A 146 -17.42 35.53 43.28
C GLY A 146 -18.87 35.38 42.81
N ALA A 147 -19.49 36.41 42.24
CA ALA A 147 -20.83 36.31 41.66
C ALA A 147 -20.79 35.64 40.28
N HIS A 148 -21.77 34.79 39.98
CA HIS A 148 -21.90 34.16 38.66
C HIS A 148 -22.81 34.97 37.73
N ILE A 149 -22.37 35.12 36.48
CA ILE A 149 -23.14 35.76 35.41
C ILE A 149 -23.24 34.82 34.21
N GLU A 150 -24.34 34.91 33.49
CA GLU A 150 -24.57 34.19 32.23
C GLU A 150 -24.33 35.12 31.06
N VAL A 151 -23.37 34.75 30.20
CA VAL A 151 -22.89 35.60 29.11
C VAL A 151 -23.14 34.91 27.78
N LEU A 152 -23.83 35.60 26.86
CA LEU A 152 -23.90 35.18 25.47
C LEU A 152 -22.52 35.30 24.81
N TRP A 153 -22.02 34.19 24.28
CA TRP A 153 -20.64 34.02 23.85
C TRP A 153 -20.56 33.67 22.35
N PRO A 154 -19.51 34.07 21.64
CA PRO A 154 -19.28 33.63 20.26
C PRO A 154 -19.01 32.11 20.20
N PRO A 155 -18.93 31.52 18.99
CA PRO A 155 -18.49 30.15 18.82
C PRO A 155 -17.19 29.86 19.59
N LEU A 156 -17.10 28.68 20.21
CA LEU A 156 -15.99 28.36 21.14
C LEU A 156 -14.60 28.51 20.50
N GLU A 157 -14.51 28.18 19.21
CA GLU A 157 -13.31 28.35 18.38
C GLU A 157 -12.80 29.79 18.32
N SER A 158 -13.70 30.76 18.51
CA SER A 158 -13.42 32.20 18.43
C SER A 158 -13.36 32.88 19.79
N SER A 159 -13.33 32.13 20.90
CA SER A 159 -13.34 32.69 22.26
C SER A 159 -12.22 33.71 22.50
N LEU A 160 -11.03 33.49 21.95
CA LEU A 160 -9.89 34.41 22.03
C LEU A 160 -10.13 35.80 21.43
N ALA A 161 -11.20 35.99 20.64
CA ALA A 161 -11.56 37.30 20.11
C ALA A 161 -12.30 38.20 21.12
N CYS A 162 -12.70 37.65 22.28
CA CYS A 162 -13.41 38.40 23.31
C CYS A 162 -12.46 39.35 24.06
N ARG A 163 -12.89 40.60 24.24
CA ARG A 163 -12.09 41.68 24.85
C ARG A 163 -12.74 42.33 26.06
N ALA A 164 -14.06 42.23 26.17
CA ALA A 164 -14.83 42.73 27.30
C ALA A 164 -16.17 42.00 27.39
N ILE A 165 -16.97 42.35 28.40
CA ILE A 165 -18.35 41.90 28.58
C ILE A 165 -19.26 43.12 28.48
N GLY A 166 -20.25 43.09 27.60
CA GLY A 166 -21.25 44.13 27.42
C GLY A 166 -22.50 43.86 28.26
N VAL A 167 -23.08 44.92 28.82
CA VAL A 167 -24.34 44.91 29.58
C VAL A 167 -25.31 45.91 28.97
N PHE A 168 -26.53 45.46 28.69
CA PHE A 168 -27.59 46.29 28.10
C PHE A 168 -28.36 47.09 29.16
N ASP A 169 -28.62 46.47 30.32
CA ASP A 169 -29.40 47.06 31.41
C ASP A 169 -28.52 47.99 32.28
N SER A 170 -29.02 49.20 32.53
CA SER A 170 -28.34 50.20 33.34
C SER A 170 -28.23 49.80 34.82
N GLU A 171 -29.27 49.18 35.38
CA GLU A 171 -29.27 48.76 36.79
C GLU A 171 -28.26 47.64 37.02
N MET A 172 -28.22 46.67 36.11
CA MET A 172 -27.25 45.58 36.12
C MET A 172 -25.82 46.10 35.89
N TYR A 173 -25.64 47.06 34.98
CA TYR A 173 -24.32 47.67 34.78
C TYR A 173 -23.82 48.37 36.06
N ASP A 174 -24.66 49.16 36.73
CA ASP A 174 -24.26 49.84 37.97
C ASP A 174 -23.87 48.87 39.08
N LYS A 175 -24.51 47.70 39.15
CA LYS A 175 -24.14 46.62 40.07
C LYS A 175 -22.78 46.00 39.76
N PHE A 176 -22.41 45.89 38.48
CA PHE A 176 -21.23 45.14 38.04
C PHE A 176 -20.08 45.98 37.46
N LYS A 177 -20.20 47.31 37.37
CA LYS A 177 -19.21 48.21 36.72
C LYS A 177 -17.79 48.16 37.31
N HIS A 178 -17.65 47.78 38.58
CA HIS A 178 -16.36 47.63 39.26
C HIS A 178 -15.84 46.19 39.29
N HIS A 179 -16.58 45.24 38.71
CA HIS A 179 -16.20 43.84 38.63
C HIS A 179 -15.45 43.57 37.34
N THR A 180 -14.60 42.55 37.37
CA THR A 180 -13.96 41.99 36.18
C THR A 180 -14.30 40.52 36.06
N VAL A 181 -14.14 39.98 34.86
CA VAL A 181 -14.38 38.56 34.56
C VAL A 181 -13.11 37.98 33.98
N ALA A 182 -12.62 36.86 34.51
CA ALA A 182 -11.45 36.22 33.94
C ALA A 182 -11.80 35.58 32.59
N HIS A 183 -11.03 35.90 31.55
CA HIS A 183 -11.21 35.32 30.22
C HIS A 183 -10.99 33.80 30.30
N PRO A 184 -11.94 32.95 29.85
CA PRO A 184 -11.87 31.49 30.01
C PRO A 184 -10.58 30.85 29.46
N VAL A 185 -10.08 31.36 28.33
CA VAL A 185 -8.85 30.89 27.70
C VAL A 185 -7.60 31.51 28.33
N THR A 186 -7.41 32.84 28.19
CA THR A 186 -6.17 33.54 28.58
C THR A 186 -6.03 33.82 30.07
N GLY A 187 -7.13 33.84 30.83
CA GLY A 187 -7.15 34.24 32.24
C GLY A 187 -7.07 35.76 32.47
N GLU A 188 -7.04 36.56 31.40
CA GLU A 188 -6.98 38.02 31.50
C GLU A 188 -8.28 38.61 32.07
N ASN A 189 -8.18 39.73 32.79
CA ASN A 189 -9.35 40.41 33.35
C ASN A 189 -10.12 41.20 32.28
N LEU A 190 -11.27 40.67 31.87
CA LEU A 190 -12.23 41.33 31.01
C LEU A 190 -13.05 42.34 31.81
N ARG A 191 -13.13 43.57 31.31
CA ARG A 191 -13.95 44.64 31.88
C ARG A 191 -15.42 44.46 31.49
N ILE A 192 -16.31 44.91 32.37
CA ILE A 192 -17.74 44.97 32.11
C ILE A 192 -18.07 46.39 31.64
N LEU A 193 -18.68 46.53 30.47
CA LEU A 193 -18.96 47.80 29.80
C LEU A 193 -20.46 47.93 29.51
N LYS A 194 -20.98 49.16 29.59
CA LYS A 194 -22.35 49.45 29.19
C LYS A 194 -22.43 49.56 27.67
N ILE A 195 -23.41 48.88 27.06
CA ILE A 195 -23.69 48.95 25.62
C ILE A 195 -25.14 49.35 25.35
N PRO A 196 -25.45 50.00 24.23
CA PRO A 196 -26.82 50.37 23.88
C PRO A 196 -27.71 49.13 23.73
N THR A 197 -28.97 49.22 24.17
CA THR A 197 -29.95 48.15 24.08
C THR A 197 -30.11 47.69 22.63
N ALA A 198 -29.77 46.43 22.35
CA ALA A 198 -29.94 45.83 21.03
C ALA A 198 -31.24 45.02 20.98
N SER A 199 -32.05 45.22 19.94
CA SER A 199 -33.28 44.47 19.70
C SER A 199 -32.98 42.98 19.51
N GLY A 200 -33.57 42.11 20.33
CA GLY A 200 -33.58 40.65 20.09
C GLY A 200 -32.56 39.80 20.87
N VAL A 201 -31.88 40.33 21.90
CA VAL A 201 -30.99 39.53 22.76
C VAL A 201 -31.66 39.23 24.10
N ASN A 202 -31.99 37.96 24.36
CA ASN A 202 -32.65 37.49 25.60
C ASN A 202 -31.69 37.34 26.81
N THR A 203 -30.50 37.95 26.78
CA THR A 203 -29.47 37.80 27.82
C THR A 203 -28.92 39.14 28.28
N ASN A 204 -28.79 39.33 29.60
CA ASN A 204 -28.32 40.58 30.21
C ASN A 204 -26.84 40.90 29.96
N PHE A 205 -26.02 39.87 29.69
CA PHE A 205 -24.59 40.00 29.40
C PHE A 205 -24.25 39.37 28.04
N VAL A 206 -23.36 40.00 27.28
CA VAL A 206 -22.84 39.50 26.00
C VAL A 206 -21.33 39.70 25.95
N ALA A 207 -20.58 38.77 25.37
CA ALA A 207 -19.17 39.01 25.13
C ALA A 207 -18.99 40.11 24.07
N LEU A 208 -17.95 40.92 24.20
CA LEU A 208 -17.60 41.93 23.20
C LEU A 208 -16.39 41.42 22.42
N ALA A 209 -16.62 41.09 21.16
CA ALA A 209 -15.59 40.63 20.23
C ALA A 209 -15.59 41.54 18.99
N PRO A 210 -14.82 42.65 19.02
CA PRO A 210 -14.86 43.68 17.98
C PRO A 210 -14.55 43.20 16.56
N GLN A 211 -13.91 42.03 16.43
CA GLN A 211 -13.58 41.39 15.15
C GLN A 211 -14.69 40.49 14.60
N LEU A 212 -15.65 40.11 15.43
CA LEU A 212 -16.76 39.21 15.09
C LEU A 212 -18.09 39.95 14.96
N ASP A 213 -18.20 41.09 15.64
CA ASP A 213 -19.39 41.93 15.63
C ASP A 213 -18.98 43.38 15.85
N ARG A 214 -18.59 44.03 14.76
CA ARG A 214 -18.15 45.44 14.81
C ARG A 214 -19.29 46.36 15.21
N SER A 215 -20.52 46.05 14.77
CA SER A 215 -21.71 46.86 15.01
C SER A 215 -22.08 46.98 16.50
N LYS A 216 -22.00 45.88 17.25
CA LYS A 216 -22.26 45.90 18.71
C LYS A 216 -21.12 46.53 19.52
N CYS A 217 -19.89 46.47 19.00
CA CYS A 217 -18.71 46.96 19.72
C CYS A 217 -18.37 48.42 19.40
N GLU A 218 -18.88 48.99 18.30
CA GLU A 218 -18.61 50.37 17.88
C GLU A 218 -18.84 51.43 18.97
N PRO A 219 -19.94 51.39 19.75
CA PRO A 219 -20.19 52.38 20.81
C PRO A 219 -19.12 52.40 21.92
N VAL A 220 -18.43 51.28 22.12
CA VAL A 220 -17.43 51.07 23.18
C VAL A 220 -16.01 50.86 22.65
N ALA A 221 -15.80 50.98 21.33
CA ALA A 221 -14.51 50.73 20.70
C ALA A 221 -13.40 51.65 21.25
N HIS A 222 -13.73 52.91 21.54
CA HIS A 222 -12.82 53.88 22.14
C HIS A 222 -12.33 53.47 23.54
N LEU A 223 -13.14 52.72 24.32
CA LEU A 223 -12.77 52.21 25.65
C LEU A 223 -11.88 50.97 25.58
N LEU A 224 -11.98 50.20 24.49
CA LEU A 224 -11.16 49.02 24.24
C LEU A 224 -9.78 49.39 23.65
N GLY A 225 -9.66 50.57 23.03
CA GLY A 225 -8.40 51.09 22.50
C GLY A 225 -7.75 50.11 21.51
N ALA A 226 -6.46 49.80 21.71
CA ALA A 226 -5.73 48.86 20.85
C ALA A 226 -6.35 47.45 20.81
N ALA A 227 -7.01 47.03 21.90
CA ALA A 227 -7.59 45.69 22.00
C ALA A 227 -8.74 45.47 20.99
N ALA A 228 -9.37 46.55 20.50
CA ALA A 228 -10.41 46.48 19.48
C ALA A 228 -9.88 46.09 18.08
N VAL A 229 -8.59 46.28 17.82
CA VAL A 229 -8.00 46.12 16.47
C VAL A 229 -7.03 44.94 16.40
N ILE A 230 -6.49 44.47 17.53
CA ILE A 230 -5.48 43.39 17.58
C ILE A 230 -6.09 42.04 17.16
N PRO A 231 -5.69 41.44 16.01
CA PRO A 231 -6.23 40.19 15.49
C PRO A 231 -6.06 39.03 16.48
N SER A 232 -7.07 38.17 16.56
CA SER A 232 -7.04 36.96 17.38
C SER A 232 -6.93 35.71 16.54
N ARG A 233 -6.10 34.76 16.96
CA ARG A 233 -6.11 33.40 16.40
C ARG A 233 -7.34 32.62 16.88
N ARG A 234 -7.67 31.54 16.18
CA ARG A 234 -8.63 30.54 16.67
C ARG A 234 -8.09 29.77 17.89
N CYS A 235 -9.00 29.32 18.74
CA CYS A 235 -8.70 28.49 19.91
C CYS A 235 -8.28 27.08 19.45
N SER A 236 -7.28 26.50 20.11
CA SER A 236 -6.87 25.11 19.98
C SER A 236 -7.89 24.17 20.64
N SER A 237 -7.82 22.87 20.36
CA SER A 237 -8.75 21.87 20.93
C SER A 237 -8.75 21.85 22.46
N VAL A 238 -7.59 22.01 23.10
CA VAL A 238 -7.47 22.06 24.56
C VAL A 238 -8.14 23.32 25.13
N GLU A 239 -8.00 24.45 24.43
CA GLU A 239 -8.64 25.71 24.82
C GLU A 239 -10.16 25.63 24.66
N ILE A 240 -10.65 25.03 23.56
CA ILE A 240 -12.08 24.81 23.31
C ILE A 240 -12.69 23.94 24.41
N GLU A 241 -12.03 22.84 24.81
CA GLU A 241 -12.50 21.99 25.91
C GLU A 241 -12.58 22.75 27.24
N LYS A 242 -11.63 23.65 27.51
CA LYS A 242 -11.64 24.50 28.71
C LYS A 242 -12.85 25.43 28.73
N VAL A 243 -13.18 26.06 27.59
CA VAL A 243 -14.38 26.93 27.50
C VAL A 243 -15.67 26.10 27.54
N LYS A 244 -15.68 24.92 26.93
CA LYS A 244 -16.84 24.02 26.88
C LYS A 244 -17.35 23.63 28.28
N LYS A 245 -16.45 23.47 29.25
CA LYS A 245 -16.81 23.18 30.66
C LYS A 245 -17.63 24.30 31.33
N LEU A 246 -17.66 25.50 30.74
CA LEU A 246 -18.41 26.64 31.26
C LEU A 246 -19.75 26.85 30.52
N CYS A 247 -20.04 26.06 29.49
CA CYS A 247 -21.29 26.17 28.74
C CYS A 247 -22.48 25.68 29.57
N VAL A 248 -23.57 26.44 29.55
CA VAL A 248 -24.84 26.08 30.20
C VAL A 248 -25.67 25.14 29.33
N ASN A 249 -25.50 25.20 28.01
CA ASN A 249 -26.19 24.34 27.04
C ASN A 249 -25.21 23.26 26.56
N GLU A 250 -25.36 22.01 27.03
CA GLU A 250 -24.48 20.88 26.66
C GLU A 250 -24.76 20.31 25.26
N ASP A 251 -25.91 20.63 24.67
CA ASP A 251 -26.30 20.09 23.38
C ASP A 251 -25.86 20.98 22.21
N HIS A 252 -25.21 20.33 21.24
CA HIS A 252 -24.68 20.87 19.97
C HIS A 252 -23.25 21.40 20.03
N VAL A 253 -22.29 20.47 20.00
CA VAL A 253 -21.01 20.72 19.32
C VAL A 253 -21.01 19.86 18.06
N GLU A 254 -21.63 20.36 16.98
CA GLU A 254 -21.19 19.96 15.65
C GLU A 254 -19.78 20.53 15.49
N MET A 255 -18.80 19.66 15.69
CA MET A 255 -17.43 19.98 15.36
C MET A 255 -17.38 20.31 13.87
N SER A 256 -17.05 21.57 13.58
CA SER A 256 -16.57 21.98 12.26
C SER A 256 -15.59 20.92 11.76
N LYS A 257 -15.75 20.52 10.49
CA LYS A 257 -15.05 19.38 9.87
C LYS A 257 -13.58 19.38 10.31
N LYS A 258 -13.25 18.50 11.27
CA LYS A 258 -11.88 18.31 11.74
C LYS A 258 -11.02 18.09 10.50
N THR A 259 -10.03 18.96 10.30
CA THR A 259 -8.75 18.53 9.72
C THR A 259 -8.34 17.33 10.56
N ARG A 260 -8.58 16.11 10.04
CA ARG A 260 -8.30 14.89 10.78
C ARG A 260 -6.82 14.93 11.12
N HIS A 261 -6.50 15.11 12.39
CA HIS A 261 -5.16 14.82 12.87
C HIS A 261 -4.91 13.35 12.53
N ILE A 262 -3.88 13.10 11.71
CA ILE A 262 -3.48 11.74 11.37
C ILE A 262 -3.12 11.05 12.68
N SER A 263 -3.82 9.97 12.99
CA SER A 263 -3.44 9.11 14.11
C SER A 263 -2.16 8.40 13.71
N PHE A 264 -1.03 8.83 14.26
CA PHE A 264 0.30 8.25 13.96
C PHE A 264 0.54 6.92 14.68
N ILE A 265 -0.51 6.12 14.82
CA ILE A 265 -0.44 4.79 15.43
C ILE A 265 0.00 3.81 14.34
N PRO A 266 1.17 3.15 14.47
CA PRO A 266 1.58 2.12 13.53
C PRO A 266 0.66 0.91 13.61
N ALA A 267 0.73 0.03 12.62
CA ALA A 267 0.00 -1.23 12.69
C ALA A 267 0.46 -2.10 13.87
N GLU A 268 -0.43 -2.95 14.36
CA GLU A 268 -0.15 -3.88 15.45
C GLU A 268 1.00 -4.81 15.06
N GLY A 269 1.98 -4.97 15.95
CA GLY A 269 3.17 -5.80 15.69
C GLY A 269 4.21 -5.17 14.77
N PHE A 270 4.22 -3.83 14.63
CA PHE A 270 5.25 -3.13 13.85
C PHE A 270 6.66 -3.35 14.42
N GLU A 271 7.57 -3.83 13.57
CA GLU A 271 8.98 -4.04 13.91
C GLU A 271 9.90 -3.24 12.97
N SER A 272 10.94 -2.58 13.50
CA SER A 272 11.88 -1.82 12.67
C SER A 272 13.28 -1.76 13.30
N ASP A 273 14.29 -2.07 12.49
CA ASP A 273 15.71 -1.85 12.83
C ASP A 273 16.09 -0.34 12.74
N LEU A 274 15.21 0.48 12.17
CA LEU A 274 15.41 1.90 11.92
C LEU A 274 14.58 2.76 12.88
N LYS A 275 15.23 3.77 13.47
CA LYS A 275 14.59 4.72 14.40
C LYS A 275 13.94 5.91 13.68
N SER A 276 14.59 6.46 12.65
CA SER A 276 14.16 7.67 11.94
C SER A 276 14.10 7.48 10.42
N THR A 277 13.24 8.25 9.77
CA THR A 277 13.06 8.26 8.31
C THR A 277 14.27 8.75 7.52
N SER A 278 15.20 9.50 8.14
CA SER A 278 16.44 9.96 7.50
C SER A 278 17.23 8.83 6.84
N ARG A 279 17.32 7.67 7.49
CA ARG A 279 18.01 6.49 6.93
C ARG A 279 17.28 5.88 5.75
N ILE A 280 15.95 5.96 5.73
CA ILE A 280 15.11 5.46 4.63
C ILE A 280 15.32 6.33 3.40
N PHE A 281 15.23 7.64 3.54
CA PHE A 281 15.39 8.53 2.39
C PHE A 281 16.84 8.61 1.92
N ARG A 282 17.82 8.49 2.82
CA ARG A 282 19.23 8.29 2.41
C ARG A 282 19.44 6.99 1.63
N ALA A 283 18.68 5.94 1.94
CA ALA A 283 18.77 4.67 1.20
C ALA A 283 18.25 4.77 -0.24
N LEU A 284 17.34 5.72 -0.54
CA LEU A 284 16.93 6.00 -1.93
C LEU A 284 18.11 6.52 -2.77
N GLU A 285 18.97 7.34 -2.18
CA GLU A 285 20.13 7.93 -2.86
C GLU A 285 21.31 6.96 -2.93
N THR A 286 21.57 6.27 -1.82
CA THR A 286 22.74 5.39 -1.67
C THR A 286 22.48 3.95 -2.12
N GLY A 287 21.22 3.58 -2.33
CA GLY A 287 20.80 2.23 -2.72
C GLY A 287 20.84 1.18 -1.60
N SER A 288 21.24 1.55 -0.37
CA SER A 288 21.42 0.64 0.77
C SER A 288 21.11 1.33 2.11
N PHE A 289 20.53 0.60 3.07
CA PHE A 289 20.43 1.07 4.46
C PHE A 289 21.76 1.02 5.23
N PHE A 290 22.66 0.12 4.83
CA PHE A 290 23.93 -0.13 5.50
C PHE A 290 25.07 0.44 4.67
N ILE A 291 25.99 1.13 5.34
CA ILE A 291 27.24 1.62 4.74
C ILE A 291 28.08 0.38 4.40
N SER A 292 27.90 -0.14 3.19
CA SER A 292 28.79 -1.15 2.61
C SER A 292 29.65 -0.42 1.58
N GLU A 293 30.97 -0.47 1.75
CA GLU A 293 31.96 0.10 0.81
C GLU A 293 31.87 -0.50 -0.60
N SER A 294 31.10 -1.58 -0.80
CA SER A 294 30.81 -2.11 -2.13
C SER A 294 29.62 -1.38 -2.78
N MET A 295 29.91 -0.52 -3.77
CA MET A 295 28.95 0.21 -4.64
C MET A 295 27.97 -0.68 -5.46
N LYS A 296 27.67 -1.94 -5.10
CA LYS A 296 27.11 -2.92 -6.07
C LYS A 296 25.63 -3.27 -5.98
N ARG A 297 24.79 -2.72 -5.10
CA ARG A 297 23.39 -3.19 -5.00
C ARG A 297 22.38 -2.07 -4.70
N SER A 298 21.76 -1.52 -5.75
CA SER A 298 20.46 -0.83 -5.62
C SER A 298 19.36 -1.86 -5.27
N MET A 299 19.25 -2.19 -3.99
CA MET A 299 18.11 -2.95 -3.45
C MET A 299 17.04 -2.01 -2.88
N CYS A 300 17.36 -0.73 -2.66
CA CYS A 300 16.48 0.25 -2.04
C CYS A 300 15.88 1.22 -3.07
N SER A 301 15.08 0.72 -4.00
CA SER A 301 14.27 1.59 -4.87
C SER A 301 13.07 2.15 -4.12
N ALA A 302 12.45 3.20 -4.65
CA ALA A 302 11.27 3.84 -4.08
C ALA A 302 10.14 2.84 -3.82
N ASP A 303 9.83 2.01 -4.83
CA ASP A 303 8.81 0.96 -4.72
C ASP A 303 9.17 -0.10 -3.66
N ILE A 304 10.44 -0.54 -3.58
CA ILE A 304 10.86 -1.55 -2.60
C ILE A 304 10.78 -1.00 -1.18
N LEU A 305 11.28 0.23 -0.96
CA LEU A 305 11.24 0.84 0.36
C LEU A 305 9.80 1.07 0.82
N ARG A 306 8.95 1.58 -0.07
CA ARG A 306 7.52 1.80 0.19
C ARG A 306 6.85 0.49 0.60
N ALA A 307 7.04 -0.57 -0.18
CA ALA A 307 6.48 -1.88 0.13
C ALA A 307 7.03 -2.48 1.44
N THR A 308 8.30 -2.23 1.77
CA THR A 308 8.92 -2.71 3.01
C THR A 308 8.24 -2.07 4.23
N ILE A 309 8.00 -0.76 4.19
CA ILE A 309 7.31 -0.04 5.28
C ILE A 309 5.86 -0.53 5.45
N LEU A 310 5.18 -0.79 4.34
CA LEU A 310 3.81 -1.33 4.34
C LEU A 310 3.73 -2.83 4.68
N SER A 311 4.87 -3.52 4.85
CA SER A 311 4.92 -4.93 5.29
C SER A 311 4.95 -5.10 6.81
N ASN A 312 4.85 -3.99 7.56
CA ASN A 312 4.87 -3.97 9.03
C ASN A 312 6.17 -4.48 9.68
N SER A 313 7.24 -4.65 8.88
CA SER A 313 8.57 -5.05 9.35
C SER A 313 9.63 -4.38 8.49
N ILE A 314 10.51 -3.58 9.09
CA ILE A 314 11.60 -2.88 8.39
C ILE A 314 12.93 -3.48 8.84
N THR A 315 13.22 -4.64 8.27
CA THR A 315 14.44 -5.42 8.51
C THR A 315 15.14 -5.74 7.19
N GLU A 316 16.43 -6.10 7.22
CA GLU A 316 17.15 -6.51 6.01
C GLU A 316 16.51 -7.73 5.33
N LYS A 317 15.96 -8.67 6.12
CA LYS A 317 15.25 -9.85 5.60
C LYS A 317 13.97 -9.44 4.85
N GLN A 318 13.19 -8.52 5.40
CA GLN A 318 11.99 -8.03 4.73
C GLN A 318 12.33 -7.27 3.45
N LEU A 319 13.34 -6.40 3.49
CA LEU A 319 13.81 -5.68 2.30
C LEU A 319 14.18 -6.64 1.16
N LYS A 320 14.96 -7.69 1.47
CA LYS A 320 15.32 -8.72 0.49
C LYS A 320 14.09 -9.47 -0.03
N ALA A 321 13.08 -9.69 0.80
CA ALA A 321 11.82 -10.33 0.39
C ALA A 321 11.03 -9.42 -0.56
N GLU A 322 10.92 -8.12 -0.28
CA GLU A 322 10.28 -7.14 -1.18
C GLU A 322 11.03 -7.00 -2.51
N TYR A 323 12.36 -7.01 -2.50
CA TYR A 323 13.16 -7.06 -3.73
C TYR A 323 12.80 -8.28 -4.59
N CYS A 324 12.61 -9.45 -3.97
CA CYS A 324 12.18 -10.66 -4.67
C CYS A 324 10.76 -10.50 -5.25
N LYS A 325 9.81 -10.00 -4.45
CA LYS A 325 8.41 -9.79 -4.86
C LYS A 325 8.30 -8.88 -6.09
N ILE A 326 8.91 -7.70 -6.05
CA ILE A 326 8.85 -6.78 -7.19
C ILE A 326 9.57 -7.34 -8.42
N SER A 327 10.66 -8.09 -8.23
CA SER A 327 11.38 -8.73 -9.33
C SER A 327 10.57 -9.87 -9.97
N VAL A 328 9.76 -10.60 -9.19
CA VAL A 328 8.78 -11.57 -9.68
C VAL A 328 7.70 -10.85 -10.50
N LEU A 329 7.11 -9.79 -9.96
CA LEU A 329 6.10 -8.99 -10.65
C LEU A 329 6.62 -8.42 -11.98
N TYR A 330 7.82 -7.84 -11.96
CA TYR A 330 8.48 -7.33 -13.17
C TYR A 330 8.78 -8.44 -14.18
N SER A 331 9.14 -9.65 -13.73
CA SER A 331 9.35 -10.81 -14.61
C SER A 331 8.07 -11.23 -15.32
N ILE A 332 6.92 -11.17 -14.63
CA ILE A 332 5.60 -11.43 -15.23
C ILE A 332 5.29 -10.36 -16.28
N PHE A 333 5.51 -9.08 -15.96
CA PHE A 333 5.33 -7.97 -16.89
C PHE A 333 6.23 -8.06 -18.14
N GLU A 334 7.50 -8.46 -17.98
CA GLU A 334 8.39 -8.70 -19.13
C GLU A 334 7.98 -9.92 -19.95
N ASN A 335 7.39 -10.95 -19.32
CA ASN A 335 6.80 -12.06 -20.07
C ASN A 335 5.62 -11.59 -20.93
N PHE A 336 4.72 -10.84 -20.32
CA PHE A 336 3.60 -10.20 -21.00
C PHE A 336 4.05 -9.38 -22.23
N ARG A 337 5.03 -8.50 -22.05
CA ARG A 337 5.65 -7.73 -23.15
C ARG A 337 6.17 -8.60 -24.30
N ARG A 338 6.77 -9.75 -23.98
CA ARG A 338 7.30 -10.68 -24.98
C ARG A 338 6.20 -11.38 -25.76
N ILE A 339 5.12 -11.80 -25.09
CA ILE A 339 3.96 -12.41 -25.75
C ILE A 339 3.34 -11.38 -26.71
N GLN A 340 3.11 -10.15 -26.25
CA GLN A 340 2.53 -9.12 -27.10
C GLN A 340 3.41 -8.74 -28.30
N ARG A 341 4.74 -8.70 -28.14
CA ARG A 341 5.65 -8.47 -29.27
C ARG A 341 5.58 -9.56 -30.35
N ARG A 342 5.21 -10.79 -29.99
CA ARG A 342 5.02 -11.89 -30.97
C ARG A 342 3.74 -11.72 -31.78
N LEU A 343 2.74 -11.02 -31.23
CA LEU A 343 1.43 -10.79 -31.85
C LEU A 343 1.38 -9.58 -32.79
N ARG A 344 2.43 -8.74 -32.83
CA ARG A 344 2.38 -7.36 -33.32
C ARG A 344 2.04 -7.19 -34.82
N ASN A 345 1.86 -8.28 -35.57
CA ASN A 345 1.50 -8.28 -37.00
C ASN A 345 0.25 -9.13 -37.32
N ASP A 346 -0.39 -9.76 -36.32
CA ASP A 346 -1.52 -10.64 -36.53
C ASP A 346 -2.81 -9.95 -36.05
N GLU A 347 -3.71 -9.64 -36.98
CA GLU A 347 -5.04 -9.14 -36.64
C GLU A 347 -5.92 -10.31 -36.17
N VAL A 348 -6.39 -10.25 -34.92
CA VAL A 348 -7.40 -11.18 -34.42
C VAL A 348 -8.77 -10.54 -34.66
N GLY A 349 -9.61 -11.20 -35.46
CA GLY A 349 -10.99 -10.74 -35.68
C GLY A 349 -11.77 -10.63 -34.36
N SER A 350 -12.82 -9.80 -34.33
CA SER A 350 -13.57 -9.42 -33.11
C SER A 350 -14.44 -10.53 -32.48
N LYS A 351 -13.99 -11.79 -32.49
CA LYS A 351 -14.69 -12.91 -31.86
C LYS A 351 -14.33 -12.99 -30.38
N SER A 352 -15.34 -13.14 -29.53
CA SER A 352 -15.17 -13.50 -28.12
C SER A 352 -14.54 -14.88 -28.04
N LEU A 353 -13.30 -14.96 -27.55
CA LEU A 353 -12.57 -16.22 -27.41
C LEU A 353 -12.80 -16.82 -26.01
N PRO A 354 -13.00 -18.14 -25.88
CA PRO A 354 -13.26 -18.78 -24.59
C PRO A 354 -12.02 -18.78 -23.70
N LEU A 355 -12.19 -18.44 -22.43
CA LEU A 355 -11.14 -18.49 -21.41
C LEU A 355 -10.82 -19.94 -21.02
N MET A 356 -9.55 -20.22 -20.73
CA MET A 356 -9.15 -21.50 -20.16
C MET A 356 -9.53 -21.55 -18.67
N PRO A 357 -9.72 -22.75 -18.08
CA PRO A 357 -10.08 -22.89 -16.66
C PRO A 357 -9.14 -22.14 -15.70
N TRP A 358 -7.83 -22.15 -15.96
CA TRP A 358 -6.86 -21.43 -15.13
C TRP A 358 -6.87 -19.91 -15.34
N ASP A 359 -7.33 -19.41 -16.50
CA ASP A 359 -7.54 -17.98 -16.74
C ASP A 359 -8.73 -17.48 -15.90
N VAL A 360 -9.83 -18.24 -15.89
CA VAL A 360 -11.03 -17.96 -15.06
C VAL A 360 -10.64 -17.93 -13.58
N ASN A 361 -9.88 -18.92 -13.11
CA ASN A 361 -9.47 -18.99 -11.71
C ASN A 361 -8.60 -17.80 -11.27
N ILE A 362 -7.58 -17.40 -12.06
CA ILE A 362 -6.71 -16.28 -11.66
C ILE A 362 -7.43 -14.93 -11.73
N LEU A 363 -8.41 -14.77 -12.63
CA LEU A 363 -9.26 -13.58 -12.70
C LEU A 363 -10.22 -13.50 -11.50
N LYS A 364 -10.75 -14.64 -11.06
CA LYS A 364 -11.52 -14.73 -9.81
C LYS A 364 -10.66 -14.37 -8.59
N ASP A 365 -9.44 -14.89 -8.50
CA ASP A 365 -8.47 -14.52 -7.45
C ASP A 365 -8.18 -13.01 -7.42
N LEU A 366 -8.12 -12.35 -8.59
CA LEU A 366 -7.98 -10.90 -8.69
C LEU A 366 -9.23 -10.17 -8.16
N HIS A 367 -10.42 -10.62 -8.53
CA HIS A 367 -11.67 -10.04 -8.08
C HIS A 367 -11.79 -10.12 -6.56
N GLU A 368 -11.56 -11.29 -5.97
CA GLU A 368 -11.54 -11.50 -4.51
C GLU A 368 -10.50 -10.62 -3.80
N LEU A 369 -9.31 -10.45 -4.40
CA LEU A 369 -8.28 -9.56 -3.86
C LEU A 369 -8.78 -8.11 -3.85
N ASN A 370 -9.30 -7.62 -4.97
CA ASN A 370 -9.76 -6.25 -5.11
C ASN A 370 -10.97 -5.93 -4.21
N GLU A 371 -11.93 -6.85 -4.08
CA GLU A 371 -13.10 -6.68 -3.19
C GLU A 371 -12.70 -6.67 -1.71
N SER A 372 -11.73 -7.51 -1.35
CA SER A 372 -11.31 -7.64 0.05
C SER A 372 -10.26 -6.59 0.47
N TYR A 373 -9.71 -5.83 -0.47
CA TYR A 373 -8.71 -4.79 -0.20
C TYR A 373 -9.40 -3.56 0.41
N LEU A 374 -9.31 -3.46 1.74
CA LEU A 374 -9.83 -2.36 2.53
C LEU A 374 -8.68 -1.45 2.97
N ASP A 375 -8.84 -0.15 2.76
CA ASP A 375 -7.90 0.91 3.13
C ASP A 375 -8.42 1.76 4.30
N LYS A 376 -9.28 1.19 5.15
CA LYS A 376 -9.94 1.91 6.27
C LYS A 376 -8.95 2.41 7.32
N ASP A 377 -7.90 1.65 7.58
CA ASP A 377 -6.83 1.97 8.52
C ASP A 377 -5.51 1.28 8.12
N VAL A 378 -4.45 1.56 8.88
CA VAL A 378 -3.10 1.00 8.64
C VAL A 378 -3.06 -0.52 8.82
N ASN A 379 -3.85 -1.09 9.74
CA ASN A 379 -3.87 -2.54 9.99
C ASN A 379 -4.50 -3.30 8.82
N GLU A 380 -5.65 -2.83 8.33
CA GLU A 380 -6.31 -3.43 7.17
C GLU A 380 -5.46 -3.28 5.91
N LEU A 381 -4.72 -2.18 5.75
CA LEU A 381 -3.76 -2.01 4.66
C LEU A 381 -2.63 -3.07 4.72
N VAL A 382 -2.05 -3.30 5.90
CA VAL A 382 -1.02 -4.33 6.10
C VAL A 382 -1.57 -5.73 5.82
N LYS A 383 -2.78 -6.04 6.29
CA LYS A 383 -3.46 -7.32 5.99
C LYS A 383 -3.73 -7.47 4.49
N GLY A 384 -4.18 -6.40 3.84
CA GLY A 384 -4.40 -6.32 2.40
C GLY A 384 -3.13 -6.61 1.62
N LYS A 385 -1.99 -6.04 2.03
CA LYS A 385 -0.67 -6.38 1.46
C LYS A 385 -0.35 -7.87 1.62
N GLY A 386 -0.62 -8.47 2.78
CA GLY A 386 -0.42 -9.91 2.99
C GLY A 386 -1.25 -10.77 2.04
N ARG A 387 -2.49 -10.37 1.74
CA ARG A 387 -3.33 -11.03 0.72
C ARG A 387 -2.76 -10.85 -0.68
N PHE A 388 -2.26 -9.65 -1.01
CA PHE A 388 -1.58 -9.39 -2.28
C PHE A 388 -0.30 -10.22 -2.45
N ASP A 389 0.51 -10.38 -1.40
CA ASP A 389 1.70 -11.24 -1.44
C ASP A 389 1.32 -12.70 -1.79
N ASN A 390 0.21 -13.19 -1.26
CA ASN A 390 -0.33 -14.51 -1.61
C ASN A 390 -0.80 -14.57 -3.06
N PHE A 391 -1.53 -13.55 -3.52
CA PHE A 391 -1.96 -13.43 -4.92
C PHE A 391 -0.77 -13.39 -5.87
N LEU A 392 0.29 -12.64 -5.56
CA LEU A 392 1.48 -12.53 -6.38
C LEU A 392 2.18 -13.89 -6.56
N SER A 393 2.19 -14.76 -5.54
CA SER A 393 2.68 -16.12 -5.72
C SER A 393 1.77 -16.96 -6.65
N ARG A 394 0.44 -16.81 -6.56
CA ARG A 394 -0.49 -17.49 -7.48
C ARG A 394 -0.32 -16.97 -8.90
N LEU A 395 -0.15 -15.66 -9.08
CA LEU A 395 0.15 -15.03 -10.35
C LEU A 395 1.48 -15.51 -10.94
N ASN A 396 2.50 -15.71 -10.12
CA ASN A 396 3.76 -16.31 -10.58
C ASN A 396 3.55 -17.77 -11.04
N THR A 397 2.71 -18.53 -10.35
CA THR A 397 2.31 -19.89 -10.78
C THR A 397 1.57 -19.84 -12.12
N TYR A 398 0.62 -18.92 -12.27
CA TYR A 398 -0.06 -18.68 -13.54
C TYR A 398 0.93 -18.32 -14.67
N ASN A 399 1.95 -17.52 -14.39
CA ASN A 399 3.02 -17.25 -15.33
C ASN A 399 3.84 -18.51 -15.68
N VAL A 400 4.01 -19.47 -14.76
CA VAL A 400 4.58 -20.79 -15.09
C VAL A 400 3.67 -21.54 -16.07
N ILE A 401 2.36 -21.55 -15.83
CA ILE A 401 1.35 -22.19 -16.70
C ILE A 401 1.47 -21.65 -18.12
N LEU A 402 1.43 -20.32 -18.29
CA LEU A 402 1.54 -19.70 -19.62
C LEU A 402 2.85 -20.05 -20.33
N ASN A 403 3.97 -20.06 -19.61
CA ASN A 403 5.25 -20.46 -20.19
C ASN A 403 5.31 -21.95 -20.52
N ALA A 404 4.65 -22.81 -19.73
CA ALA A 404 4.54 -24.23 -20.01
C ALA A 404 3.71 -24.50 -21.27
N GLU A 405 2.58 -23.79 -21.47
CA GLU A 405 1.80 -23.82 -22.71
C GLU A 405 2.67 -23.44 -23.92
N LEU A 406 3.38 -22.30 -23.84
CA LEU A 406 4.26 -21.81 -24.90
C LEU A 406 5.41 -22.79 -25.22
N ARG A 407 6.00 -23.41 -24.19
CA ARG A 407 7.06 -24.42 -24.36
C ARG A 407 6.53 -25.72 -24.96
N SER A 408 5.35 -26.16 -24.52
CA SER A 408 4.69 -27.36 -25.02
C SER A 408 4.43 -27.23 -26.52
N ALA A 409 3.86 -26.11 -26.95
CA ALA A 409 3.60 -25.82 -28.36
C ALA A 409 4.89 -25.75 -29.20
N ALA A 410 5.98 -25.18 -28.66
CA ALA A 410 7.26 -25.11 -29.38
C ALA A 410 7.92 -26.48 -29.59
N LYS A 411 7.60 -27.49 -28.76
CA LYS A 411 8.11 -28.87 -28.91
C LYS A 411 7.14 -29.80 -29.63
N GLY A 412 5.87 -29.41 -29.77
CA GLY A 412 4.87 -30.12 -30.57
C GLY A 412 4.93 -29.74 -32.05
N THR A 413 4.18 -30.46 -32.89
CA THR A 413 3.96 -30.11 -34.30
C THR A 413 2.91 -29.00 -34.49
N SER A 414 2.14 -28.66 -33.45
CA SER A 414 1.15 -27.58 -33.47
C SER A 414 1.68 -26.33 -32.77
N LYS A 415 1.74 -25.21 -33.51
CA LYS A 415 1.95 -23.88 -32.91
C LYS A 415 0.75 -23.53 -32.03
N ILE A 416 1.00 -22.83 -30.93
CA ILE A 416 -0.08 -22.23 -30.14
C ILE A 416 -0.84 -21.26 -31.04
N SER A 417 -2.18 -21.27 -30.98
CA SER A 417 -2.97 -20.36 -31.80
C SER A 417 -2.67 -18.90 -31.44
N VAL A 418 -2.72 -18.02 -32.44
CA VAL A 418 -2.62 -16.57 -32.25
C VAL A 418 -3.71 -16.10 -31.28
N GLU A 419 -4.92 -16.64 -31.44
CA GLU A 419 -6.08 -16.43 -30.55
C GLU A 419 -5.75 -16.70 -29.09
N ARG A 420 -5.11 -17.83 -28.76
CA ARG A 420 -4.73 -18.16 -27.39
C ARG A 420 -3.67 -17.18 -26.86
N GLN A 421 -2.68 -16.78 -27.67
CA GLN A 421 -1.68 -15.79 -27.25
C GLN A 421 -2.30 -14.39 -27.02
N TYR A 422 -3.29 -14.01 -27.83
CA TYR A 422 -4.05 -12.79 -27.65
C TYR A 422 -4.85 -12.82 -26.34
N LEU A 423 -5.54 -13.93 -26.04
CA LEU A 423 -6.19 -14.16 -24.74
C LEU A 423 -5.22 -14.07 -23.56
N MET A 424 -4.05 -14.70 -23.65
CA MET A 424 -3.01 -14.58 -22.61
C MET A 424 -2.62 -13.11 -22.36
N THR A 425 -2.55 -12.31 -23.43
CA THR A 425 -2.23 -10.87 -23.38
C THR A 425 -3.36 -10.09 -22.72
N GLN A 426 -4.63 -10.32 -23.08
CA GLN A 426 -5.78 -9.69 -22.44
C GLN A 426 -5.89 -10.04 -20.95
N VAL A 427 -5.71 -11.31 -20.59
CA VAL A 427 -5.77 -11.76 -19.19
C VAL A 427 -4.64 -11.15 -18.37
N LEU A 428 -3.38 -11.22 -18.84
CA LEU A 428 -2.25 -10.60 -18.14
C LEU A 428 -2.39 -9.06 -18.06
N GLY A 429 -2.87 -8.42 -19.12
CA GLY A 429 -3.16 -7.00 -19.15
C GLY A 429 -4.20 -6.63 -18.10
N THR A 430 -5.28 -7.40 -17.98
CA THR A 430 -6.32 -7.22 -16.96
C THR A 430 -5.77 -7.42 -15.54
N LEU A 431 -5.04 -8.53 -15.30
CA LEU A 431 -4.44 -8.85 -14.00
C LEU A 431 -3.49 -7.75 -13.49
N LEU A 432 -2.68 -7.19 -14.38
CA LEU A 432 -1.68 -6.18 -14.01
C LEU A 432 -2.27 -4.76 -13.91
N SER A 433 -3.18 -4.38 -14.81
CA SER A 433 -3.74 -3.02 -14.86
C SER A 433 -4.91 -2.80 -13.88
N LYS A 434 -5.69 -3.84 -13.57
CA LYS A 434 -6.87 -3.74 -12.69
C LYS A 434 -6.58 -4.12 -11.23
N CYS A 435 -5.37 -4.56 -10.89
CA CYS A 435 -5.00 -4.85 -9.50
C CYS A 435 -4.72 -3.54 -8.75
N CYS A 436 -5.65 -3.14 -7.87
CA CYS A 436 -5.56 -1.88 -7.14
C CYS A 436 -4.32 -1.82 -6.22
N VAL A 437 -3.93 -2.97 -5.66
CA VAL A 437 -2.81 -3.06 -4.72
C VAL A 437 -1.46 -2.74 -5.38
N ILE A 438 -1.26 -3.07 -6.66
CA ILE A 438 -0.01 -2.76 -7.37
C ILE A 438 0.18 -1.25 -7.46
N LYS A 439 -0.89 -0.50 -7.77
CA LYS A 439 -0.88 0.97 -7.81
C LYS A 439 -0.45 1.58 -6.49
N ASP A 440 -0.90 0.99 -5.38
CA ASP A 440 -0.67 1.53 -4.04
C ASP A 440 0.69 1.15 -3.47
N ILE A 441 1.20 -0.04 -3.77
CA ILE A 441 2.46 -0.56 -3.21
C ILE A 441 3.66 -0.29 -4.12
N TYR A 442 3.48 -0.37 -5.44
CA TYR A 442 4.54 -0.22 -6.44
C TYR A 442 4.17 0.82 -7.51
N PRO A 443 3.95 2.10 -7.13
CA PRO A 443 3.42 3.11 -8.04
C PRO A 443 4.32 3.36 -9.26
N ASN A 444 5.64 3.21 -9.15
CA ASN A 444 6.55 3.42 -10.29
C ASN A 444 6.43 2.30 -11.33
N LEU A 445 6.40 1.04 -10.89
CA LEU A 445 6.13 -0.08 -11.79
C LEU A 445 4.70 -0.05 -12.35
N PHE A 446 3.70 0.33 -11.55
CA PHE A 446 2.32 0.43 -12.01
C PHE A 446 2.15 1.45 -13.14
N PHE A 447 2.84 2.58 -13.06
CA PHE A 447 2.82 3.60 -14.13
C PHE A 447 3.27 3.01 -15.48
N GLU A 448 4.37 2.27 -15.49
CA GLU A 448 4.88 1.62 -16.70
C GLU A 448 3.96 0.50 -17.21
N ILE A 449 3.33 -0.25 -16.30
CA ILE A 449 2.29 -1.23 -16.65
C ILE A 449 1.13 -0.50 -17.33
N GLY A 450 0.63 0.58 -16.74
CA GLY A 450 -0.47 1.40 -17.27
C GLY A 450 -0.18 1.87 -18.69
N ARG A 451 0.96 2.54 -18.91
CA ARG A 451 1.38 3.01 -20.25
C ARG A 451 1.38 1.87 -21.29
N PHE A 452 1.78 0.68 -20.88
CA PHE A 452 1.84 -0.48 -21.75
C PHE A 452 0.47 -1.16 -21.97
N THR A 453 -0.48 -1.04 -21.04
CA THR A 453 -1.81 -1.67 -21.13
C THR A 453 -2.91 -0.75 -21.65
N ASN A 454 -2.67 0.56 -21.78
CA ASN A 454 -3.70 1.54 -22.13
C ASN A 454 -4.44 1.26 -23.45
N HIS A 455 -3.80 0.58 -24.41
CA HIS A 455 -4.38 0.24 -25.72
C HIS A 455 -4.90 -1.21 -25.80
N LEU A 456 -4.90 -1.95 -24.68
CA LEU A 456 -5.34 -3.33 -24.65
C LEU A 456 -6.75 -3.45 -24.10
N ASP A 457 -7.56 -4.30 -24.74
CA ASP A 457 -8.88 -4.65 -24.25
C ASP A 457 -8.77 -5.43 -22.93
N ALA A 458 -9.53 -4.99 -21.94
CA ALA A 458 -9.67 -5.70 -20.68
C ALA A 458 -10.67 -6.86 -20.83
N VAL A 459 -10.45 -7.93 -20.07
CA VAL A 459 -11.44 -8.99 -19.94
C VAL A 459 -12.63 -8.45 -19.14
N THR A 460 -13.78 -8.31 -19.79
CA THR A 460 -15.00 -7.70 -19.20
C THR A 460 -15.98 -8.72 -18.64
N SER A 461 -15.93 -9.98 -19.10
CA SER A 461 -16.79 -11.05 -18.62
C SER A 461 -15.94 -12.25 -18.18
N ILE A 462 -16.10 -12.63 -16.92
CA ILE A 462 -15.60 -13.89 -16.38
C ILE A 462 -16.79 -14.84 -16.42
N SER A 463 -16.67 -15.97 -17.12
CA SER A 463 -17.70 -17.00 -17.10
C SER A 463 -18.05 -17.37 -15.66
N GLN A 464 -19.33 -17.40 -15.31
CA GLN A 464 -19.81 -17.87 -14.00
C GLN A 464 -19.86 -19.41 -13.91
N ASP A 465 -19.27 -20.11 -14.88
CA ASP A 465 -19.18 -21.55 -14.88
C ASP A 465 -18.35 -22.04 -13.66
N ALA A 466 -19.07 -22.55 -12.66
CA ALA A 466 -18.49 -23.06 -11.43
C ALA A 466 -17.55 -24.25 -11.67
N ASP A 467 -17.84 -25.07 -12.69
CA ASP A 467 -17.06 -26.27 -13.01
C ASP A 467 -15.71 -25.88 -13.63
N ALA A 468 -15.69 -24.86 -14.49
CA ALA A 468 -14.46 -24.30 -15.04
C ALA A 468 -13.58 -23.68 -13.94
N SER A 469 -14.19 -23.00 -12.96
CA SER A 469 -13.45 -22.43 -11.82
C SER A 469 -12.81 -23.52 -10.95
N GLU A 470 -13.56 -24.57 -10.59
CA GLU A 470 -13.03 -25.64 -9.74
C GLU A 470 -11.95 -26.46 -10.46
N THR A 471 -12.15 -26.73 -11.75
CA THR A 471 -11.12 -27.36 -12.60
C THR A 471 -9.86 -26.51 -12.65
N GLY A 472 -9.99 -25.21 -12.85
CA GLY A 472 -8.87 -24.26 -12.86
C GLY A 472 -8.10 -24.26 -11.54
N LYS A 473 -8.81 -24.23 -10.41
CA LYS A 473 -8.23 -24.31 -9.08
C LYS A 473 -7.43 -25.59 -8.88
N ARG A 474 -8.01 -26.76 -9.21
CA ARG A 474 -7.34 -28.07 -9.11
C ARG A 474 -6.06 -28.14 -9.93
N ILE A 475 -6.08 -27.60 -11.15
CA ILE A 475 -4.89 -27.51 -12.02
C ILE A 475 -3.80 -26.66 -11.38
N VAL A 476 -4.15 -25.48 -10.87
CA VAL A 476 -3.21 -24.57 -10.21
C VAL A 476 -2.62 -25.20 -8.95
N GLU A 477 -3.42 -25.85 -8.12
CA GLU A 477 -2.98 -26.54 -6.90
C GLU A 477 -2.04 -27.72 -7.21
N THR A 478 -2.35 -28.50 -8.25
CA THR A 478 -1.49 -29.59 -8.72
C THR A 478 -0.11 -29.06 -9.16
N ILE A 479 -0.09 -27.96 -9.93
CA ILE A 479 1.16 -27.34 -10.38
C ILE A 479 1.93 -26.74 -9.20
N GLN A 480 1.27 -26.09 -8.25
CA GLN A 480 1.93 -25.63 -7.02
C GLN A 480 2.56 -26.78 -6.25
N ALA A 481 1.86 -27.92 -6.11
CA ALA A 481 2.41 -29.09 -5.47
C ALA A 481 3.66 -29.60 -6.21
N ILE A 482 3.61 -29.74 -7.54
CA ILE A 482 4.77 -30.12 -8.37
C ILE A 482 5.96 -29.19 -8.11
N LEU A 483 5.73 -27.87 -8.11
CA LEU A 483 6.77 -26.86 -7.90
C LEU A 483 7.32 -26.86 -6.46
N ASP A 484 6.49 -27.17 -5.46
CA ASP A 484 6.92 -27.33 -4.06
C ASP A 484 7.93 -28.48 -3.93
N PHE A 485 7.66 -29.63 -4.57
CA PHE A 485 8.62 -30.75 -4.60
C PHE A 485 9.90 -30.37 -5.30
N GLU A 486 9.81 -29.70 -6.46
CA GLU A 486 10.99 -29.22 -7.19
C GLU A 486 11.87 -28.30 -6.33
N THR A 487 11.25 -27.40 -5.58
CA THR A 487 11.96 -26.44 -4.71
C THR A 487 12.68 -27.13 -3.55
N LYS A 488 12.17 -28.25 -3.03
CA LYS A 488 12.80 -29.02 -1.96
C LYS A 488 14.06 -29.76 -2.40
N ILE A 489 14.14 -30.13 -3.68
CA ILE A 489 15.24 -30.93 -4.24
C ILE A 489 16.30 -30.04 -4.89
N LEU A 490 15.87 -28.98 -5.58
CA LEU A 490 16.78 -28.06 -6.24
C LEU A 490 17.45 -27.14 -5.21
N GLY A 491 18.64 -27.52 -4.79
CA GLY A 491 19.58 -26.63 -4.10
C GLY A 491 20.00 -25.42 -4.95
N PRO A 492 20.82 -24.50 -4.40
CA PRO A 492 21.28 -23.28 -5.09
C PRO A 492 21.90 -23.53 -6.47
N ASP A 493 22.52 -24.71 -6.66
CA ASP A 493 23.26 -25.09 -7.87
C ASP A 493 22.39 -25.69 -8.98
N GLY A 494 21.09 -25.87 -8.73
CA GLY A 494 20.08 -26.12 -9.77
C GLY A 494 20.17 -27.45 -10.50
N THR A 495 20.84 -28.47 -9.94
CA THR A 495 20.92 -29.83 -10.52
C THR A 495 20.12 -30.83 -9.68
N SER A 496 19.05 -31.39 -10.25
CA SER A 496 18.23 -32.46 -9.63
C SER A 496 18.50 -33.80 -10.33
N ARG A 497 19.74 -34.29 -10.29
CA ARG A 497 20.05 -35.62 -10.82
C ARG A 497 19.43 -36.68 -9.91
N GLY A 498 18.86 -37.73 -10.51
CA GLY A 498 18.37 -38.90 -9.78
C GLY A 498 16.97 -38.77 -9.16
N HIS A 499 16.23 -37.68 -9.40
CA HIS A 499 14.89 -37.50 -8.82
C HIS A 499 13.78 -37.57 -9.89
N LYS A 500 12.63 -38.13 -9.53
CA LYS A 500 11.47 -38.29 -10.40
C LYS A 500 10.17 -38.06 -9.62
N LEU A 501 9.24 -37.34 -10.22
CA LEU A 501 7.88 -37.19 -9.72
C LEU A 501 6.94 -38.21 -10.37
N VAL A 502 6.04 -38.76 -9.56
CA VAL A 502 4.93 -39.59 -10.01
C VAL A 502 3.63 -38.94 -9.54
N LEU A 503 2.80 -38.54 -10.48
CA LEU A 503 1.45 -38.02 -10.22
C LEU A 503 0.46 -39.15 -10.48
N LEU A 504 -0.14 -39.64 -9.40
CA LEU A 504 -1.23 -40.62 -9.42
C LEU A 504 -2.55 -39.88 -9.51
N VAL A 505 -3.32 -40.15 -10.56
CA VAL A 505 -4.63 -39.53 -10.84
C VAL A 505 -5.70 -40.61 -11.00
N PRO A 506 -6.97 -40.33 -10.68
CA PRO A 506 -8.05 -41.33 -10.79
C PRO A 506 -8.32 -41.76 -12.24
N GLN A 507 -8.12 -40.86 -13.20
CA GLN A 507 -8.42 -41.07 -14.62
C GLN A 507 -7.33 -40.46 -15.50
N THR A 508 -7.24 -40.93 -16.74
CA THR A 508 -6.31 -40.40 -17.74
C THR A 508 -6.61 -38.93 -18.00
N LEU A 509 -5.61 -38.06 -17.79
CA LEU A 509 -5.75 -36.63 -18.04
C LEU A 509 -5.81 -36.32 -19.54
N PRO A 510 -6.54 -35.27 -19.95
CA PRO A 510 -6.45 -34.71 -21.29
C PRO A 510 -4.99 -34.42 -21.68
N PRO A 511 -4.57 -34.67 -22.94
CA PRO A 511 -3.18 -34.50 -23.38
C PRO A 511 -2.59 -33.12 -23.09
N ASP A 512 -3.41 -32.06 -23.22
CA ASP A 512 -2.97 -30.69 -23.00
C ASP A 512 -2.67 -30.41 -21.53
N ILE A 513 -3.47 -30.97 -20.61
CA ILE A 513 -3.26 -30.86 -19.16
C ILE A 513 -2.05 -31.70 -18.74
N ALA A 514 -1.91 -32.93 -19.25
CA ALA A 514 -0.76 -33.77 -18.97
C ALA A 514 0.56 -33.11 -19.41
N ARG A 515 0.58 -32.54 -20.62
CA ARG A 515 1.73 -31.76 -21.10
C ARG A 515 1.97 -30.53 -20.25
N LEU A 516 0.93 -29.79 -19.87
CA LEU A 516 1.06 -28.62 -19.00
C LEU A 516 1.80 -28.97 -17.70
N TYR A 517 1.43 -30.07 -17.04
CA TYR A 517 2.10 -30.53 -15.82
C TYR A 517 3.56 -30.92 -16.08
N GLN A 518 3.84 -31.67 -17.16
CA GLN A 518 5.20 -32.07 -17.51
C GLN A 518 6.11 -30.87 -17.82
N PHE A 519 5.59 -29.86 -18.53
CA PHE A 519 6.34 -28.66 -18.87
C PHE A 519 6.41 -27.62 -17.75
N SER A 520 5.69 -27.81 -16.65
CA SER A 520 5.74 -26.92 -15.48
C SER A 520 6.94 -27.19 -14.57
N THR A 521 7.59 -28.36 -14.68
CA THR A 521 8.75 -28.74 -13.86
C THR A 521 9.99 -29.10 -14.68
N ARG A 522 11.16 -29.09 -14.04
CA ARG A 522 12.40 -29.66 -14.59
C ARG A 522 12.60 -31.14 -14.22
N LEU A 523 11.83 -31.65 -13.27
CA LEU A 523 11.92 -33.04 -12.85
C LEU A 523 11.24 -33.94 -13.89
N GLU A 524 11.70 -35.18 -14.02
CA GLU A 524 10.96 -36.20 -14.78
C GLU A 524 9.60 -36.41 -14.09
N LEU A 525 8.50 -36.10 -14.78
CA LEU A 525 7.15 -36.29 -14.26
C LEU A 525 6.47 -37.44 -15.01
N GLN A 526 6.15 -38.53 -14.31
CA GLN A 526 5.28 -39.57 -14.81
C GLN A 526 3.86 -39.38 -14.27
N ILE A 527 2.86 -39.41 -15.14
CA ILE A 527 1.45 -39.36 -14.76
C ILE A 527 0.88 -40.76 -14.97
N THR A 528 0.15 -41.30 -14.00
CA THR A 528 -0.40 -42.65 -14.05
C THR A 528 -1.67 -42.81 -13.24
N THR A 529 -2.46 -43.83 -13.53
CA THR A 529 -3.68 -44.19 -12.80
C THR A 529 -3.46 -45.30 -11.77
N SER A 530 -2.32 -45.99 -11.81
CA SER A 530 -1.95 -47.01 -10.83
C SER A 530 -0.45 -46.95 -10.51
N LEU A 531 -0.10 -47.21 -9.25
CA LEU A 531 1.29 -47.31 -8.82
C LEU A 531 2.02 -48.50 -9.49
N ASP A 532 1.30 -49.54 -9.91
CA ASP A 532 1.88 -50.69 -10.61
C ASP A 532 2.42 -50.32 -12.00
N ALA A 533 1.86 -49.28 -12.62
CA ALA A 533 2.26 -48.79 -13.94
C ALA A 533 3.45 -47.81 -13.89
N VAL A 534 4.03 -47.57 -12.71
CA VAL A 534 5.18 -46.68 -12.58
C VAL A 534 6.43 -47.35 -13.17
N ARG A 535 7.02 -46.72 -14.18
CA ARG A 535 8.21 -47.25 -14.88
C ARG A 535 9.49 -46.82 -14.18
N LYS A 536 10.55 -47.63 -14.27
CA LYS A 536 11.88 -47.37 -13.68
C LYS A 536 11.91 -47.28 -12.15
N VAL A 537 11.05 -48.03 -11.46
CA VAL A 537 10.98 -48.04 -9.97
C VAL A 537 12.00 -48.96 -9.32
N ARG A 538 12.52 -49.97 -10.05
CA ARG A 538 13.31 -51.07 -9.47
C ARG A 538 14.55 -50.64 -8.68
N ASN A 539 15.05 -49.41 -8.86
CA ASN A 539 16.15 -48.82 -8.08
C ASN A 539 15.82 -47.39 -7.58
N THR A 540 14.57 -47.13 -7.20
CA THR A 540 14.16 -45.83 -6.65
C THR A 540 13.40 -45.99 -5.36
N GLU A 541 13.58 -45.07 -4.42
CA GLU A 541 12.87 -45.01 -3.15
C GLU A 541 11.93 -43.80 -3.13
N CYS A 542 10.70 -44.00 -2.63
CA CYS A 542 9.77 -42.90 -2.41
C CYS A 542 10.18 -42.14 -1.14
N ILE A 543 10.69 -40.92 -1.30
CA ILE A 543 11.18 -40.11 -0.18
C ILE A 543 10.13 -39.14 0.36
N LEU A 544 9.15 -38.73 -0.44
CA LEU A 544 8.09 -37.82 -0.03
C LEU A 544 6.78 -38.12 -0.77
N LYS A 545 5.65 -37.99 -0.06
CA LYS A 545 4.28 -38.08 -0.60
C LYS A 545 3.47 -36.86 -0.18
N LYS A 546 2.59 -36.36 -1.07
CA LYS A 546 1.59 -35.34 -0.76
C LYS A 546 0.27 -35.68 -1.48
N SER A 547 -0.84 -35.65 -0.77
CA SER A 547 -2.18 -35.67 -1.38
C SER A 547 -2.53 -34.24 -1.79
N ILE A 548 -2.98 -34.08 -3.04
CA ILE A 548 -3.49 -32.80 -3.57
C ILE A 548 -4.97 -32.70 -3.25
N ASP A 549 -5.70 -33.78 -3.52
CA ASP A 549 -7.10 -34.00 -3.13
C ASP A 549 -7.27 -35.48 -2.71
N TYR A 550 -8.52 -35.92 -2.50
CA TYR A 550 -8.82 -37.28 -2.03
C TYR A 550 -8.30 -38.38 -2.96
N ASP A 551 -8.25 -38.15 -4.29
CA ASP A 551 -7.93 -39.19 -5.28
C ASP A 551 -6.63 -38.92 -6.06
N THR A 552 -6.04 -37.72 -5.93
CA THR A 552 -4.84 -37.28 -6.63
C THR A 552 -3.69 -37.13 -5.67
N ASN A 553 -2.65 -37.92 -5.92
CA ASN A 553 -1.48 -38.02 -5.06
C ASN A 553 -0.21 -37.78 -5.87
N ILE A 554 0.73 -37.04 -5.30
CA ILE A 554 2.06 -36.85 -5.88
C ILE A 554 3.12 -37.46 -4.98
N TYR A 555 4.00 -38.23 -5.62
CA TYR A 555 5.10 -38.95 -5.00
C TYR A 555 6.42 -38.45 -5.57
N LEU A 556 7.41 -38.30 -4.71
CA LEU A 556 8.77 -38.04 -5.10
C LEU A 556 9.62 -39.27 -4.87
N TYR A 557 10.25 -39.73 -5.95
CA TYR A 557 11.18 -40.83 -5.95
C TYR A 557 12.61 -40.33 -6.14
N GLU A 558 13.54 -40.91 -5.39
CA GLU A 558 14.98 -40.73 -5.55
C GLU A 558 15.61 -42.05 -6.00
N LYS A 559 16.51 -42.00 -6.98
CA LYS A 559 17.30 -43.16 -7.39
C LYS A 559 18.20 -43.57 -6.24
N LYS A 560 18.08 -44.83 -5.80
CA LYS A 560 19.05 -45.41 -4.87
C LYS A 560 20.43 -45.33 -5.51
N ARG A 561 21.39 -44.73 -4.81
CA ARG A 561 22.80 -44.95 -5.13
C ARG A 561 23.03 -46.44 -4.89
N VAL A 562 23.35 -47.16 -5.96
CA VAL A 562 23.98 -48.46 -5.77
C VAL A 562 25.38 -48.10 -5.31
N ASP A 563 25.61 -48.11 -3.99
CA ASP A 563 26.95 -48.21 -3.45
C ASP A 563 27.43 -49.61 -3.83
N LEU A 564 27.84 -49.76 -5.09
CA LEU A 564 28.64 -50.91 -5.49
C LEU A 564 29.91 -50.76 -4.66
N ASN A 565 29.99 -51.52 -3.57
CA ASN A 565 31.23 -51.72 -2.88
C ASN A 565 32.20 -52.20 -3.96
N VAL A 566 33.14 -51.35 -4.35
CA VAL A 566 34.03 -51.62 -5.48
C VAL A 566 34.73 -52.97 -5.28
N ASN A 567 34.94 -53.37 -4.03
CA ASN A 567 35.43 -54.68 -3.63
C ASN A 567 34.49 -55.84 -4.01
N GLU A 568 33.17 -55.73 -3.83
CA GLU A 568 32.22 -56.78 -4.23
C GLU A 568 32.11 -56.90 -5.76
N LEU A 569 32.15 -55.78 -6.48
CA LEU A 569 32.14 -55.79 -7.95
C LEU A 569 33.45 -56.39 -8.49
N LEU A 570 34.60 -56.01 -7.92
CA LEU A 570 35.90 -56.57 -8.27
C LEU A 570 36.01 -58.05 -7.87
N GLU A 571 35.44 -58.47 -6.74
CA GLU A 571 35.37 -59.88 -6.35
C GLU A 571 34.48 -60.70 -7.31
N SER A 572 33.36 -60.14 -7.78
CA SER A 572 32.53 -60.83 -8.79
C SER A 572 33.26 -60.97 -10.14
N LEU A 573 33.99 -59.94 -10.57
CA LEU A 573 34.75 -59.97 -11.82
C LEU A 573 35.99 -60.87 -11.72
N ALA A 574 36.64 -60.94 -10.54
CA ALA A 574 37.75 -61.85 -10.27
C ALA A 574 37.30 -63.31 -10.20
N LYS A 575 36.09 -63.58 -9.68
CA LYS A 575 35.48 -64.93 -9.70
C LYS A 575 35.14 -65.38 -11.12
N ASP A 576 34.63 -64.48 -11.95
CA ASP A 576 34.33 -64.81 -13.35
C ASP A 576 35.60 -65.03 -14.18
N ALA A 577 36.67 -64.23 -13.95
CA ALA A 577 37.97 -64.40 -14.61
C ALA A 577 38.78 -65.63 -14.14
N GLY A 578 38.46 -66.19 -12.97
CA GLY A 578 39.06 -67.43 -12.46
C GLY A 578 38.36 -68.71 -12.92
N SER A 579 37.30 -68.59 -13.73
CA SER A 579 36.50 -69.71 -14.23
C SER A 579 36.62 -69.94 -15.75
N SER A 580 37.55 -69.23 -16.40
CA SER A 580 37.91 -69.40 -17.82
C SER A 580 39.21 -70.15 -18.02
#